data_AF-A0A7S1GCX4-F1
#
_entry.id   AF-A0A7S1GCX4-F1
#
_cell.length_a   1.000
_cell.length_b   1.000
_cell.length_c   1.000
_cell.angle_alpha   90.00
_cell.angle_beta   90.00
_cell.angle_gamma   90.00
#
_symmetry.space_group_name_H-M   'P 1'
#
loop_
_entity.id
_entity.type
_entity.pdbx_description
1 polymer ?
#
loop_
_entity_poly.entity_id
_entity_poly.type
_entity_poly.pdbx_seq_one_letter_code
_entity_poly.pdbx_strand_id
1 'polypeptide(L)'
;MQRVSQRGAGGGHAAPRGVGDDGGASEALPGRGTRSEHEATPEPVARPRRSGGSQLALLIPCLVICSAAVVVLALWGYQALLRVTTPTVTDRRRVPIWDFPDLPRLEAIKAARMRASSSVALDDEGRSVLHIGSVWHAKAHPHTRGSMPEALFGGVMYGITAWNALDKQESVKVNRAANVELRRALESMRPRPDAILPSVHADEEGGTFREEGFVLHFAHAGQDVERAVLVLARVFGQVCVYKWWPHVWGVDPAEHVTVMQSLVAVASAVRGVKADGMARIVEVERGHEEWLHDRRARHRDETEL
;
A
#
# COMPACT_ATOMS: atom_id res chain seq x y z
N MET A 1 23.03 2.06 -54.37
CA MET A 1 24.33 2.64 -53.95
C MET A 1 24.06 3.42 -52.67
N GLN A 2 24.64 3.21 -51.49
CA GLN A 2 25.74 2.39 -50.98
C GLN A 2 25.29 1.73 -49.66
N ARG A 3 25.72 0.48 -49.46
CA ARG A 3 25.75 -0.22 -48.17
C ARG A 3 27.04 0.16 -47.45
N VAL A 4 27.01 0.33 -46.13
CA VAL A 4 28.15 0.01 -45.28
C VAL A 4 27.66 -0.76 -44.05
N SER A 5 28.35 -1.86 -43.81
CA SER A 5 28.21 -2.88 -42.79
C SER A 5 29.49 -2.88 -41.97
N GLN A 6 29.42 -3.19 -40.68
CA GLN A 6 30.38 -3.97 -39.85
C GLN A 6 29.99 -3.78 -38.37
N ARG A 7 29.67 -4.78 -37.53
CA ARG A 7 30.36 -6.00 -37.06
C ARG A 7 31.71 -5.76 -36.35
N GLY A 8 31.71 -6.09 -35.05
CA GLY A 8 32.83 -6.48 -34.18
C GLY A 8 32.28 -6.57 -32.74
N ALA A 9 32.09 -7.71 -32.05
CA ALA A 9 32.94 -8.84 -31.69
C ALA A 9 34.00 -8.51 -30.62
N GLY A 10 33.89 -9.14 -29.43
CA GLY A 10 35.07 -9.59 -28.65
C GLY A 10 35.10 -9.27 -27.15
N GLY A 11 35.20 -10.33 -26.33
CA GLY A 11 35.74 -10.36 -24.94
C GLY A 11 34.68 -10.39 -23.83
N GLY A 12 34.58 -11.35 -22.90
CA GLY A 12 35.53 -12.37 -22.41
C GLY A 12 36.04 -12.01 -21.00
N HIS A 13 35.94 -12.95 -20.04
CA HIS A 13 36.37 -12.93 -18.61
C HIS A 13 35.25 -12.66 -17.59
N ALA A 14 35.17 -13.27 -16.41
CA ALA A 14 35.72 -14.49 -15.82
C ALA A 14 34.94 -14.70 -14.51
N ALA A 15 34.66 -15.94 -14.13
CA ALA A 15 34.08 -16.27 -12.83
C ALA A 15 35.18 -16.35 -11.75
N PRO A 16 34.86 -16.06 -10.48
CA PRO A 16 35.59 -16.65 -9.37
C PRO A 16 34.78 -17.78 -8.73
N ARG A 17 35.43 -18.93 -8.63
CA ARG A 17 35.14 -19.98 -7.67
C ARG A 17 35.55 -19.49 -6.27
N GLY A 18 34.68 -19.63 -5.29
CA GLY A 18 35.01 -19.58 -3.88
C GLY A 18 34.65 -20.91 -3.23
N VAL A 19 35.69 -21.66 -2.87
CA VAL A 19 35.68 -22.89 -2.06
C VAL A 19 36.06 -22.49 -0.63
N GLY A 20 35.45 -23.13 0.37
CA GLY A 20 35.74 -22.95 1.80
C GLY A 20 34.58 -23.56 2.61
N ASP A 21 34.49 -24.87 2.77
CA ASP A 21 35.15 -25.72 3.79
C ASP A 21 34.76 -25.39 5.24
N ASP A 22 34.15 -26.41 5.85
CA ASP A 22 34.35 -26.96 7.19
C ASP A 22 34.11 -26.15 8.48
N GLY A 23 33.33 -26.78 9.37
CA GLY A 23 33.78 -26.97 10.76
C GLY A 23 32.79 -26.67 11.88
N GLY A 24 32.47 -27.71 12.68
CA GLY A 24 31.94 -27.61 14.06
C GLY A 24 30.46 -27.99 14.18
N ALA A 25 30.03 -29.22 14.47
CA ALA A 25 30.36 -30.17 15.54
C ALA A 25 30.03 -29.68 16.97
N SER A 26 29.18 -30.47 17.64
CA SER A 26 29.07 -30.65 19.11
C SER A 26 28.41 -29.49 19.89
N GLU A 27 27.55 -29.63 20.91
CA GLU A 27 27.37 -30.60 22.00
C GLU A 27 25.89 -30.57 22.47
N ALA A 28 25.25 -31.73 22.67
CA ALA A 28 24.97 -32.36 23.97
C ALA A 28 23.83 -31.74 24.82
N LEU A 29 22.71 -32.48 24.89
CA LEU A 29 21.86 -32.68 26.09
C LEU A 29 22.71 -33.30 27.24
N PRO A 30 22.26 -33.50 28.51
CA PRO A 30 20.90 -33.48 29.08
C PRO A 30 20.80 -32.85 30.50
N GLY A 31 19.61 -32.83 31.11
CA GLY A 31 19.45 -32.40 32.50
C GLY A 31 18.12 -32.77 33.16
N ARG A 32 17.85 -34.08 33.28
CA ARG A 32 16.75 -34.66 34.04
C ARG A 32 17.13 -34.68 35.52
N GLY A 33 16.43 -33.91 36.36
CA GLY A 33 16.64 -33.84 37.81
C GLY A 33 15.36 -34.22 38.58
N THR A 34 15.24 -35.50 38.92
CA THR A 34 14.34 -36.01 39.96
C THR A 34 14.96 -35.79 41.34
N ARG A 35 14.23 -35.21 42.29
CA ARG A 35 14.54 -35.29 43.74
C ARG A 35 13.22 -35.13 44.50
N SER A 36 12.68 -36.23 45.01
CA SER A 36 12.89 -36.78 46.36
C SER A 36 12.05 -36.06 47.39
N GLU A 37 11.03 -36.79 47.82
CA GLU A 37 10.31 -36.67 49.08
C GLU A 37 11.30 -36.45 50.23
N HIS A 38 11.00 -35.50 51.10
CA HIS A 38 11.38 -35.57 52.50
C HIS A 38 10.26 -34.98 53.36
N GLU A 39 9.59 -35.92 54.01
CA GLU A 39 8.64 -35.78 55.10
C GLU A 39 9.37 -35.24 56.33
N ALA A 40 8.90 -34.11 56.86
CA ALA A 40 9.33 -33.58 58.15
C ALA A 40 8.16 -32.84 58.81
N THR A 41 7.48 -33.53 59.73
CA THR A 41 6.61 -32.94 60.75
C THR A 41 7.48 -32.29 61.83
N PRO A 42 7.19 -31.04 62.24
CA PRO A 42 6.90 -30.88 63.67
C PRO A 42 5.89 -29.79 64.06
N GLU A 43 5.25 -30.12 65.18
CA GLU A 43 4.71 -29.32 66.29
C GLU A 43 3.48 -28.39 66.17
N PRO A 44 2.57 -28.46 67.17
CA PRO A 44 1.33 -27.69 67.21
C PRO A 44 1.57 -26.28 67.76
N VAL A 45 1.51 -25.27 66.88
CA VAL A 45 1.50 -23.86 67.27
C VAL A 45 0.13 -23.47 67.85
N ALA A 46 0.18 -22.84 69.01
CA ALA A 46 -0.96 -22.39 69.80
C ALA A 46 -1.95 -21.53 68.98
N ARG A 47 -3.24 -21.86 69.11
CA ARG A 47 -4.36 -21.17 68.45
C ARG A 47 -4.53 -19.75 69.01
N PRO A 48 -4.38 -18.68 68.20
CA PRO A 48 -4.82 -17.35 68.60
C PRO A 48 -6.35 -17.31 68.64
N ARG A 49 -6.89 -16.74 69.72
CA ARG A 49 -8.32 -16.48 69.92
C ARG A 49 -8.88 -15.70 68.72
N ARG A 50 -9.85 -16.30 68.02
CA ARG A 50 -10.67 -15.67 66.98
C ARG A 50 -11.46 -14.52 67.61
N SER A 51 -11.05 -13.28 67.36
CA SER A 51 -11.93 -12.11 67.50
C SER A 51 -12.87 -12.08 66.30
N GLY A 52 -14.18 -12.08 66.56
CA GLY A 52 -15.25 -12.11 65.57
C GLY A 52 -15.42 -10.76 64.86
N GLY A 53 -14.47 -10.38 64.03
CA GLY A 53 -14.54 -9.14 63.25
C GLY A 53 -13.69 -9.18 62.00
N SER A 54 -14.01 -10.03 61.02
CA SER A 54 -13.28 -10.04 59.73
C SER A 54 -14.04 -10.70 58.56
N GLN A 55 -15.38 -10.80 58.60
CA GLN A 55 -16.11 -11.25 57.40
C GLN A 55 -16.21 -10.14 56.33
N LEU A 56 -16.18 -8.87 56.72
CA LEU A 56 -16.24 -7.73 55.78
C LEU A 56 -14.90 -7.47 55.06
N ALA A 57 -13.76 -7.79 55.67
CA ALA A 57 -12.43 -7.53 55.10
C ALA A 57 -12.09 -8.42 53.89
N LEU A 58 -12.73 -9.59 53.78
CA LEU A 58 -12.55 -10.52 52.65
C LEU A 58 -13.48 -10.24 51.47
N LEU A 59 -14.59 -9.53 51.68
CA LEU A 59 -15.58 -9.27 50.62
C LEU A 59 -15.11 -8.18 49.65
N ILE A 60 -14.38 -7.17 50.13
CA ILE A 60 -13.88 -6.06 49.32
C ILE A 60 -12.90 -6.52 48.23
N PRO A 61 -11.82 -7.29 48.53
CA PRO A 61 -10.90 -7.75 47.49
C PRO A 61 -11.57 -8.69 46.48
N CYS A 62 -12.52 -9.53 46.91
CA CYS A 62 -13.30 -10.36 45.99
C CYS A 62 -14.13 -9.53 45.02
N LEU A 63 -14.80 -8.47 45.48
CA LEU A 63 -15.57 -7.57 44.61
C LEU A 63 -14.70 -6.83 43.60
N VAL A 64 -13.49 -6.41 43.99
CA VAL A 64 -12.53 -5.76 43.09
C VAL A 64 -12.04 -6.73 42.01
N ILE A 65 -11.71 -7.97 42.38
CA ILE A 65 -11.27 -9.00 41.44
C ILE A 65 -12.38 -9.35 40.46
N CYS A 66 -13.61 -9.54 40.93
CA CYS A 66 -14.76 -9.83 40.07
C CYS A 66 -15.04 -8.67 39.10
N SER A 67 -14.94 -7.42 39.56
CA SER A 67 -15.15 -6.24 38.72
C SER A 67 -14.09 -6.13 37.63
N ALA A 68 -12.82 -6.36 37.97
CA ALA A 68 -11.72 -6.36 37.00
C ALA A 68 -11.88 -7.47 35.95
N ALA A 69 -12.29 -8.68 36.37
CA ALA A 69 -12.54 -9.79 35.45
C ALA A 69 -13.68 -9.48 34.46
N VAL A 70 -14.76 -8.85 34.92
CA VAL A 70 -15.88 -8.43 34.05
C VAL A 70 -15.43 -7.38 33.03
N VAL A 71 -14.64 -6.38 33.43
CA VAL A 71 -14.11 -5.36 32.52
C VAL A 71 -13.17 -5.98 31.47
N VAL A 72 -12.28 -6.88 31.88
CA VAL A 72 -11.39 -7.58 30.96
C VAL A 72 -12.18 -8.42 29.95
N LEU A 73 -13.19 -9.17 30.42
CA LEU A 73 -14.06 -9.95 29.53
C LEU A 73 -14.87 -9.08 28.57
N ALA A 74 -15.38 -7.92 29.03
CA ALA A 74 -16.09 -6.97 28.19
C ALA A 74 -15.17 -6.36 27.12
N LEU A 75 -13.94 -5.98 27.48
CA LEU A 75 -12.94 -5.49 26.53
C LEU A 75 -12.53 -6.57 25.53
N TRP A 76 -12.37 -7.81 25.98
CA TRP A 76 -12.03 -8.94 25.12
C TRP A 76 -13.17 -9.27 24.15
N GLY A 77 -14.42 -9.28 24.64
CA GLY A 77 -15.62 -9.45 23.84
C GLY A 77 -15.81 -8.33 22.82
N TYR A 78 -15.55 -7.08 23.20
CA TYR A 78 -15.59 -5.94 22.29
C TYR A 78 -14.49 -6.02 21.22
N GLN A 79 -13.26 -6.39 21.58
CA GLN A 79 -12.18 -6.62 20.62
C GLN A 79 -12.49 -7.78 19.66
N ALA A 80 -13.09 -8.86 20.16
CA ALA A 80 -13.53 -9.98 19.33
C ALA A 80 -14.67 -9.55 18.39
N LEU A 81 -15.65 -8.78 18.86
CA LEU A 81 -16.73 -8.24 18.05
C LEU A 81 -16.20 -7.31 16.96
N LEU A 82 -15.25 -6.43 17.28
CA LEU A 82 -14.59 -5.57 16.30
C LEU A 82 -13.85 -6.39 15.23
N ARG A 83 -13.18 -7.48 15.60
CA ARG A 83 -12.50 -8.38 14.65
C ARG A 83 -13.47 -9.15 13.74
N VAL A 84 -14.65 -9.52 14.24
CA VAL A 84 -15.67 -10.22 13.44
C VAL A 84 -16.43 -9.27 12.51
N THR A 85 -16.59 -8.01 12.91
CA THR A 85 -17.39 -7.01 12.16
C THR A 85 -16.58 -6.17 11.18
N THR A 86 -15.25 -6.13 11.31
CA THR A 86 -14.39 -5.52 10.29
C THR A 86 -13.99 -6.59 9.27
N PRO A 87 -14.55 -6.58 8.05
CA PRO A 87 -14.11 -7.50 7.01
C PRO A 87 -12.61 -7.28 6.81
N THR A 88 -11.84 -8.34 7.07
CA THR A 88 -10.40 -8.29 6.80
C THR A 88 -10.19 -8.28 5.29
N VAL A 89 -9.04 -7.79 4.82
CA VAL A 89 -8.65 -7.87 3.39
C VAL A 89 -8.75 -9.31 2.86
N THR A 90 -8.61 -10.31 3.75
CA THR A 90 -8.81 -11.74 3.47
C THR A 90 -10.28 -12.15 3.26
N ASP A 91 -11.26 -11.38 3.77
CA ASP A 91 -12.69 -11.63 3.57
C ASP A 91 -13.22 -11.01 2.27
N ARG A 92 -12.48 -10.07 1.65
CA ARG A 92 -12.82 -9.56 0.32
C ARG A 92 -12.63 -10.68 -0.71
N ARG A 93 -13.73 -11.32 -1.07
CA ARG A 93 -13.79 -12.32 -2.14
C ARG A 93 -13.19 -11.70 -3.40
N ARG A 94 -12.19 -12.36 -3.99
CA ARG A 94 -11.60 -11.95 -5.27
C ARG A 94 -12.72 -11.71 -6.27
N VAL A 95 -12.70 -10.56 -6.95
CA VAL A 95 -13.71 -10.23 -7.95
C VAL A 95 -13.78 -11.35 -9.00
N PRO A 96 -14.95 -12.00 -9.16
CA PRO A 96 -15.21 -12.95 -10.22
C PRO A 96 -15.01 -12.35 -11.61
N ILE A 97 -14.62 -13.18 -12.57
CA ILE A 97 -14.28 -12.71 -13.92
C ILE A 97 -15.47 -12.10 -14.67
N TRP A 98 -16.70 -12.51 -14.34
CA TRP A 98 -17.94 -12.02 -14.95
C TRP A 98 -18.46 -10.72 -14.33
N ASP A 99 -17.86 -10.24 -13.24
CA ASP A 99 -18.24 -8.97 -12.62
C ASP A 99 -17.47 -7.77 -13.22
N PHE A 100 -16.52 -8.03 -14.14
CA PHE A 100 -15.79 -6.99 -14.83
C PHE A 100 -16.66 -6.26 -15.89
N PRO A 101 -16.40 -4.97 -16.14
CA PRO A 101 -17.07 -4.23 -17.20
C PRO A 101 -16.97 -4.88 -18.58
N ASP A 102 -17.94 -4.59 -19.44
CA ASP A 102 -17.92 -5.00 -20.84
C ASP A 102 -16.87 -4.21 -21.66
N LEU A 103 -16.60 -4.66 -22.87
CA LEU A 103 -15.53 -4.08 -23.70
C LEU A 103 -15.73 -2.58 -24.00
N PRO A 104 -16.93 -2.09 -24.37
CA PRO A 104 -17.15 -0.66 -24.56
C PRO A 104 -16.84 0.16 -23.31
N ARG A 105 -17.26 -0.30 -22.13
CA ARG A 105 -16.94 0.38 -20.87
C ARG A 105 -15.44 0.31 -20.55
N LEU A 106 -14.78 -0.81 -20.80
CA LEU A 106 -13.32 -0.93 -20.62
C LEU A 106 -12.54 0.07 -21.51
N GLU A 107 -12.95 0.28 -22.75
CA GLU A 107 -12.33 1.28 -23.63
C GLU A 107 -12.58 2.72 -23.13
N ALA A 108 -13.78 3.00 -22.62
CA ALA A 108 -14.08 4.29 -21.99
C ALA A 108 -13.18 4.53 -20.75
N ILE A 109 -13.03 3.52 -19.89
CA ILE A 109 -12.14 3.58 -18.72
C ILE A 109 -10.69 3.84 -19.15
N LYS A 110 -10.21 3.09 -20.15
CA LYS A 110 -8.86 3.28 -20.69
C LYS A 110 -8.65 4.70 -21.23
N ALA A 111 -9.60 5.22 -21.99
CA ALA A 111 -9.53 6.57 -22.54
C ALA A 111 -9.49 7.64 -21.43
N ALA A 112 -10.35 7.50 -20.41
CA ALA A 112 -10.38 8.41 -19.27
C ALA A 112 -9.07 8.36 -18.47
N ARG A 113 -8.61 7.16 -18.10
CA ARG A 113 -7.39 6.97 -17.28
C ARG A 113 -6.12 7.35 -18.01
N MET A 114 -6.03 7.15 -19.33
CA MET A 114 -4.89 7.63 -20.11
C MET A 114 -4.80 9.16 -20.20
N ARG A 115 -5.92 9.85 -20.00
CA ARG A 115 -5.97 11.31 -19.94
C ARG A 115 -5.84 11.85 -18.51
N ALA A 116 -5.97 11.01 -17.49
CA ALA A 116 -5.89 11.45 -16.11
C ALA A 116 -4.50 11.99 -15.74
N SER A 117 -4.50 12.94 -14.81
CA SER A 117 -3.31 13.37 -14.08
C SER A 117 -3.28 12.71 -12.71
N SER A 118 -2.06 12.50 -12.21
CA SER A 118 -1.81 11.99 -10.87
C SER A 118 -1.05 13.02 -10.08
N SER A 119 -1.51 13.32 -8.88
CA SER A 119 -0.82 14.19 -7.93
C SER A 119 -0.36 13.33 -6.76
N VAL A 120 0.93 13.37 -6.44
CA VAL A 120 1.55 12.53 -5.41
C VAL A 120 2.18 13.43 -4.36
N ALA A 121 1.76 13.30 -3.11
CA ALA A 121 2.38 14.03 -2.00
C ALA A 121 3.76 13.44 -1.71
N LEU A 122 4.80 14.27 -1.73
CA LEU A 122 6.18 13.87 -1.48
C LEU A 122 6.61 14.05 -0.03
N ASP A 123 5.86 14.84 0.74
CA ASP A 123 6.06 15.06 2.16
C ASP A 123 4.74 14.85 2.92
N ASP A 124 4.85 14.61 4.23
CA ASP A 124 3.70 14.34 5.10
C ASP A 124 2.76 15.55 5.23
N GLU A 125 3.29 16.74 4.95
CA GLU A 125 2.59 18.02 5.03
C GLU A 125 1.90 18.39 3.71
N GLY A 126 2.12 17.64 2.64
CA GLY A 126 1.64 17.99 1.31
C GLY A 126 2.13 19.38 0.84
N ARG A 127 3.33 19.80 1.20
CA ARG A 127 3.89 21.04 0.63
C ARG A 127 4.52 20.78 -0.72
N SER A 128 5.03 19.56 -0.93
CA SER A 128 5.69 19.14 -2.16
C SER A 128 4.83 18.11 -2.90
N VAL A 129 4.46 18.42 -4.15
CA VAL A 129 3.61 17.55 -4.97
C VAL A 129 4.29 17.23 -6.30
N LEU A 130 4.38 15.94 -6.59
CA LEU A 130 4.73 15.46 -7.93
C LEU A 130 3.47 15.32 -8.76
N HIS A 131 3.33 16.15 -9.79
CA HIS A 131 2.26 15.98 -10.78
C HIS A 131 2.76 15.19 -11.98
N ILE A 132 2.10 14.07 -12.25
CA ILE A 132 2.34 13.21 -13.40
C ILE A 132 1.12 13.31 -14.30
N GLY A 133 1.23 14.10 -15.36
CA GLY A 133 0.16 14.28 -16.35
C GLY A 133 0.49 13.58 -17.67
N SER A 134 -0.53 13.10 -18.38
CA SER A 134 -0.36 12.63 -19.76
C SER A 134 0.29 13.71 -20.66
N VAL A 135 0.89 13.35 -21.80
CA VAL A 135 1.47 14.37 -22.73
C VAL A 135 0.45 15.45 -23.14
N TRP A 136 -0.84 15.11 -23.14
CA TRP A 136 -1.92 16.05 -23.43
C TRP A 136 -1.97 17.18 -22.40
N HIS A 137 -1.83 16.86 -21.11
CA HIS A 137 -1.72 17.83 -20.01
C HIS A 137 -0.51 18.75 -20.12
N ALA A 138 0.63 18.21 -20.56
CA ALA A 138 1.87 18.96 -20.56
C ALA A 138 1.90 20.15 -21.53
N LYS A 139 0.93 20.23 -22.46
CA LYS A 139 0.78 21.37 -23.36
C LYS A 139 0.13 22.58 -22.68
N ALA A 140 -0.67 22.37 -21.64
CA ALA A 140 -1.34 23.45 -20.90
C ALA A 140 -0.39 24.19 -19.92
N HIS A 141 0.71 23.55 -19.53
CA HIS A 141 1.75 24.12 -18.66
C HIS A 141 3.13 24.05 -19.33
N PRO A 142 3.37 24.82 -20.40
CA PRO A 142 4.56 24.67 -21.26
C PRO A 142 5.89 25.07 -20.59
N HIS A 143 5.86 25.71 -19.41
CA HIS A 143 7.03 26.31 -18.76
C HIS A 143 7.46 25.64 -17.45
N THR A 144 6.70 24.67 -16.92
CA THR A 144 7.05 23.96 -15.69
C THR A 144 7.46 22.53 -16.01
N ARG A 145 8.76 22.34 -16.28
CA ARG A 145 9.39 21.02 -16.25
C ARG A 145 9.89 20.81 -14.82
N GLY A 146 9.23 19.94 -14.08
CA GLY A 146 9.75 19.52 -12.78
C GLY A 146 10.81 18.45 -12.95
N SER A 147 11.82 18.46 -12.07
CA SER A 147 12.72 17.31 -11.93
C SER A 147 12.02 16.20 -11.16
N MET A 148 12.40 14.95 -11.42
CA MET A 148 11.92 13.83 -10.61
C MET A 148 12.65 13.89 -9.25
N PRO A 149 11.95 13.82 -8.11
CA PRO A 149 12.61 13.71 -6.81
C PRO A 149 13.57 12.53 -6.81
N GLU A 150 14.78 12.72 -6.27
CA GLU A 150 15.84 11.71 -6.28
C GLU A 150 15.36 10.37 -5.69
N ALA A 151 14.55 10.44 -4.62
CA ALA A 151 13.96 9.27 -3.96
C ALA A 151 13.05 8.42 -4.86
N LEU A 152 12.53 8.99 -5.96
CA LEU A 152 11.63 8.31 -6.91
C LEU A 152 12.29 8.08 -8.28
N PHE A 153 13.47 8.64 -8.50
CA PHE A 153 14.19 8.60 -9.77
C PHE A 153 14.74 7.20 -10.11
N GLY A 154 14.97 6.35 -9.10
CA GLY A 154 15.64 5.05 -9.23
C GLY A 154 14.75 3.82 -9.25
N GLY A 155 13.45 3.92 -9.58
CA GLY A 155 12.52 2.81 -9.39
C GLY A 155 11.28 2.82 -10.26
N VAL A 156 10.34 1.92 -9.92
CA VAL A 156 9.02 1.83 -10.53
C VAL A 156 7.99 2.25 -9.51
N MET A 157 7.03 3.06 -9.97
CA MET A 157 5.90 3.51 -9.17
C MET A 157 4.62 2.84 -9.64
N TYR A 158 3.76 2.44 -8.71
CA TYR A 158 2.43 1.92 -9.00
C TYR A 158 1.35 2.74 -8.30
N GLY A 159 0.36 3.20 -9.06
CA GLY A 159 -0.83 3.89 -8.53
C GLY A 159 -1.95 2.90 -8.23
N ILE A 160 -2.37 2.84 -6.97
CA ILE A 160 -3.45 1.98 -6.47
C ILE A 160 -4.46 2.79 -5.69
N THR A 161 -5.74 2.48 -5.84
CA THR A 161 -6.86 3.18 -5.20
C THR A 161 -7.94 2.19 -4.80
N ALA A 162 -8.68 2.52 -3.76
CA ALA A 162 -9.87 1.82 -3.33
C ALA A 162 -11.18 2.57 -3.65
N TRP A 163 -11.12 3.64 -4.47
CA TRP A 163 -12.20 4.61 -4.64
C TRP A 163 -13.30 4.19 -5.63
N ASN A 164 -12.96 3.51 -6.73
CA ASN A 164 -13.94 3.03 -7.71
C ASN A 164 -13.77 1.53 -7.96
N ALA A 165 -14.27 0.70 -7.05
CA ALA A 165 -14.27 -0.74 -7.23
C ALA A 165 -15.08 -1.10 -8.48
N LEU A 166 -14.41 -1.74 -9.45
CA LEU A 166 -14.94 -2.09 -10.76
C LEU A 166 -15.50 -0.90 -11.51
N ASP A 167 -14.87 0.27 -11.31
CA ASP A 167 -15.25 1.52 -11.94
C ASP A 167 -16.67 2.00 -11.55
N LYS A 168 -17.18 1.53 -10.39
CA LYS A 168 -18.42 2.03 -9.81
C LYS A 168 -18.09 3.18 -8.87
N GLN A 169 -18.71 4.32 -9.12
CA GLN A 169 -18.57 5.49 -8.25
C GLN A 169 -19.29 5.24 -6.93
N GLU A 170 -18.56 5.40 -5.84
CA GLU A 170 -19.03 5.18 -4.48
C GLU A 170 -19.01 6.50 -3.69
N SER A 171 -19.71 6.53 -2.55
CA SER A 171 -19.71 7.72 -1.68
C SER A 171 -18.32 8.00 -1.11
N VAL A 172 -18.02 9.29 -0.88
CA VAL A 172 -16.75 9.74 -0.25
C VAL A 172 -16.47 9.00 1.07
N LYS A 173 -17.51 8.73 1.87
CA LYS A 173 -17.38 8.02 3.16
C LYS A 173 -16.92 6.57 2.97
N VAL A 174 -17.54 5.84 2.04
CA VAL A 174 -17.17 4.45 1.71
C VAL A 174 -15.73 4.41 1.20
N ASN A 175 -15.36 5.34 0.34
CA ASN A 175 -14.02 5.36 -0.25
C ASN A 175 -12.91 5.71 0.74
N ARG A 176 -13.18 6.62 1.68
CA ARG A 176 -12.24 6.88 2.80
C ARG A 176 -12.02 5.65 3.65
N ALA A 177 -13.09 4.93 4.01
CA ALA A 177 -12.96 3.69 4.78
C ALA A 177 -12.17 2.63 4.00
N ALA A 178 -12.44 2.48 2.70
CA ALA A 178 -11.73 1.55 1.84
C ALA A 178 -10.24 1.92 1.66
N ASN A 179 -9.89 3.21 1.61
CA ASN A 179 -8.50 3.66 1.56
C ASN A 179 -7.74 3.43 2.87
N VAL A 180 -8.41 3.47 4.04
CA VAL A 180 -7.81 3.05 5.32
C VAL A 180 -7.46 1.56 5.30
N GLU A 181 -8.37 0.72 4.79
CA GLU A 181 -8.10 -0.72 4.62
C GLU A 181 -6.98 -0.97 3.61
N LEU A 182 -6.98 -0.26 2.48
CA LEU A 182 -5.93 -0.33 1.48
C LEU A 182 -4.57 0.02 2.07
N ARG A 183 -4.48 1.11 2.85
CA ARG A 183 -3.24 1.51 3.52
C ARG A 183 -2.66 0.40 4.40
N ARG A 184 -3.50 -0.23 5.23
CA ARG A 184 -3.07 -1.36 6.08
C ARG A 184 -2.61 -2.57 5.26
N ALA A 185 -3.30 -2.84 4.14
CA ALA A 185 -2.93 -3.91 3.23
C ALA A 185 -1.56 -3.65 2.56
N LEU A 186 -1.30 -2.40 2.19
CA LEU A 186 -0.03 -1.95 1.62
C LEU A 186 1.13 -2.05 2.62
N GLU A 187 0.90 -1.66 3.86
CA GLU A 187 1.91 -1.74 4.93
C GLU A 187 2.31 -3.19 5.28
N SER A 188 1.39 -4.14 5.07
CA SER A 188 1.61 -5.58 5.28
C SER A 188 2.06 -6.34 4.01
N MET A 189 2.12 -5.65 2.87
CA MET A 189 2.44 -6.25 1.58
C MET A 189 3.85 -6.85 1.52
N ARG A 190 3.99 -7.89 0.69
CA ARG A 190 5.28 -8.52 0.34
C ARG A 190 5.36 -8.73 -1.18
N PRO A 191 6.43 -8.26 -1.86
CA PRO A 191 7.52 -7.41 -1.35
C PRO A 191 7.02 -6.07 -0.76
N ARG A 192 7.77 -5.50 0.19
CA ARG A 192 7.37 -4.25 0.85
C ARG A 192 7.75 -3.07 -0.06
N PRO A 193 6.85 -2.08 -0.28
CA PRO A 193 7.23 -0.83 -0.94
C PRO A 193 8.29 -0.07 -0.14
N ASP A 194 9.20 0.61 -0.84
CA ASP A 194 10.18 1.51 -0.23
C ASP A 194 9.49 2.79 0.29
N ALA A 195 8.47 3.26 -0.44
CA ALA A 195 7.60 4.35 -0.02
C ALA A 195 6.14 4.08 -0.39
N ILE A 196 5.23 4.59 0.45
CA ILE A 196 3.78 4.59 0.23
C ILE A 196 3.31 6.04 0.36
N LEU A 197 3.10 6.68 -0.79
CA LEU A 197 2.79 8.11 -0.87
C LEU A 197 1.30 8.31 -1.14
N PRO A 198 0.59 9.21 -0.42
CA PRO A 198 -0.77 9.57 -0.77
C PRO A 198 -0.86 10.13 -2.19
N SER A 199 -1.91 9.76 -2.93
CA SER A 199 -2.12 10.25 -4.28
C SER A 199 -3.58 10.53 -4.62
N VAL A 200 -3.76 11.39 -5.61
CA VAL A 200 -5.06 11.64 -6.26
C VAL A 200 -4.89 11.51 -7.76
N HIS A 201 -5.74 10.70 -8.38
CA HIS A 201 -5.86 10.56 -9.83
C HIS A 201 -7.15 11.27 -10.27
N ALA A 202 -7.07 12.21 -11.19
CA ALA A 202 -8.23 12.96 -11.64
C ALA A 202 -8.12 13.34 -13.11
N ASP A 203 -9.26 13.49 -13.78
CA ASP A 203 -9.31 14.06 -15.12
C ASP A 203 -9.06 15.59 -15.12
N GLU A 204 -8.84 16.14 -16.32
CA GLU A 204 -8.45 17.54 -16.53
C GLU A 204 -9.55 18.54 -16.13
N GLU A 205 -10.76 18.28 -16.63
CA GLU A 205 -11.80 19.29 -16.84
C GLU A 205 -12.79 19.39 -15.67
N GLY A 206 -12.41 18.91 -14.48
CA GLY A 206 -13.36 18.78 -13.39
C GLY A 206 -14.45 17.77 -13.75
N GLY A 207 -14.10 16.76 -14.54
CA GLY A 207 -15.01 15.70 -14.92
C GLY A 207 -15.30 14.76 -13.75
N THR A 208 -16.08 13.72 -14.05
CA THR A 208 -16.60 12.80 -13.04
C THR A 208 -15.55 11.86 -12.46
N PHE A 209 -14.35 11.80 -13.06
CA PHE A 209 -13.32 10.85 -12.66
C PHE A 209 -12.35 11.47 -11.65
N ARG A 210 -12.49 11.03 -10.39
CA ARG A 210 -11.56 11.32 -9.30
C ARG A 210 -11.38 10.10 -8.42
N GLU A 211 -10.13 9.75 -8.14
CA GLU A 211 -9.75 8.61 -7.31
C GLU A 211 -8.66 9.01 -6.31
N GLU A 212 -8.96 8.95 -5.02
CA GLU A 212 -7.93 9.03 -3.98
C GLU A 212 -7.31 7.66 -3.76
N GLY A 213 -6.00 7.60 -3.54
CA GLY A 213 -5.27 6.35 -3.38
C GLY A 213 -3.84 6.55 -2.89
N PHE A 214 -2.97 5.65 -3.31
CA PHE A 214 -1.56 5.65 -2.96
C PHE A 214 -0.69 5.36 -4.19
N VAL A 215 0.49 5.96 -4.21
CA VAL A 215 1.60 5.57 -5.07
C VAL A 215 2.58 4.74 -4.26
N LEU A 216 2.91 3.56 -4.78
CA LEU A 216 3.89 2.64 -4.22
C LEU A 216 5.18 2.79 -5.01
N HIS A 217 6.27 3.15 -4.34
CA HIS A 217 7.58 3.18 -4.96
C HIS A 217 8.36 1.91 -4.61
N PHE A 218 9.01 1.34 -5.64
CA PHE A 218 9.94 0.23 -5.51
C PHE A 218 11.22 0.57 -6.28
N ALA A 219 12.35 0.71 -5.59
CA ALA A 219 13.67 0.88 -6.19
C ALA A 219 14.04 -0.30 -7.10
N HIS A 220 13.57 -1.51 -6.75
CA HIS A 220 13.75 -2.72 -7.54
C HIS A 220 12.41 -3.43 -7.75
N ALA A 221 11.84 -3.30 -8.94
CA ALA A 221 10.57 -3.93 -9.29
C ALA A 221 10.78 -5.14 -10.21
N GLY A 222 10.64 -6.34 -9.63
CA GLY A 222 10.57 -7.61 -10.36
C GLY A 222 9.13 -8.01 -10.73
N GLN A 223 8.99 -9.20 -11.33
CA GLN A 223 7.68 -9.79 -11.64
C GLN A 223 6.86 -10.11 -10.38
N ASP A 224 7.53 -10.41 -9.27
CA ASP A 224 6.92 -10.66 -7.97
C ASP A 224 6.28 -9.41 -7.38
N VAL A 225 6.93 -8.25 -7.49
CA VAL A 225 6.37 -6.93 -7.13
C VAL A 225 5.13 -6.63 -7.95
N GLU A 226 5.23 -6.71 -9.28
CA GLU A 226 4.09 -6.41 -10.16
C GLU A 226 2.92 -7.37 -9.85
N ARG A 227 3.18 -8.66 -9.68
CA ARG A 227 2.17 -9.64 -9.30
C ARG A 227 1.51 -9.30 -7.95
N ALA A 228 2.29 -8.93 -6.94
CA ALA A 228 1.75 -8.56 -5.64
C ALA A 228 0.81 -7.34 -5.76
N VAL A 229 1.24 -6.31 -6.51
CA VAL A 229 0.45 -5.10 -6.76
C VAL A 229 -0.85 -5.44 -7.47
N LEU A 230 -0.80 -6.24 -8.54
CA LEU A 230 -2.01 -6.63 -9.29
C LEU A 230 -2.97 -7.49 -8.46
N VAL A 231 -2.45 -8.37 -7.60
CA VAL A 231 -3.28 -9.15 -6.67
C VAL A 231 -4.01 -8.21 -5.71
N LEU A 232 -3.31 -7.23 -5.13
CA LEU A 232 -3.91 -6.28 -4.21
C LEU A 232 -4.93 -5.39 -4.91
N ALA A 233 -4.58 -4.84 -6.08
CA ALA A 233 -5.49 -4.05 -6.91
C ALA A 233 -6.79 -4.79 -7.21
N ARG A 234 -6.69 -6.09 -7.52
CA ARG A 234 -7.86 -6.95 -7.72
C ARG A 234 -8.70 -7.16 -6.46
N VAL A 235 -8.09 -7.26 -5.29
CA VAL A 235 -8.82 -7.35 -4.00
C VAL A 235 -9.61 -6.06 -3.72
N PHE A 236 -9.09 -4.92 -4.17
CA PHE A 236 -9.78 -3.62 -4.11
C PHE A 236 -10.66 -3.34 -5.35
N GLY A 237 -10.85 -4.33 -6.21
CA GLY A 237 -11.77 -4.27 -7.34
C GLY A 237 -11.31 -3.39 -8.50
N GLN A 238 -10.05 -2.96 -8.55
CA GLN A 238 -9.58 -2.16 -9.69
C GLN A 238 -9.60 -2.97 -10.99
N VAL A 239 -9.81 -2.30 -12.12
CA VAL A 239 -9.66 -2.92 -13.45
C VAL A 239 -8.24 -2.78 -14.01
N CYS A 240 -7.55 -1.72 -13.63
CA CYS A 240 -6.14 -1.49 -13.93
C CYS A 240 -5.45 -0.70 -12.84
N VAL A 241 -4.13 -0.83 -12.82
CA VAL A 241 -3.23 0.03 -12.04
C VAL A 241 -2.47 0.95 -12.98
N TYR A 242 -2.14 2.13 -12.49
CA TYR A 242 -1.13 2.97 -13.14
C TYR A 242 0.25 2.41 -12.78
N LYS A 243 1.14 2.35 -13.78
CA LYS A 243 2.54 2.04 -13.59
C LYS A 243 3.35 3.17 -14.23
N TRP A 244 4.25 3.75 -13.45
CA TRP A 244 5.17 4.77 -13.92
C TRP A 244 6.60 4.32 -13.73
N TRP A 245 7.45 4.64 -14.70
CA TRP A 245 8.88 4.51 -14.52
C TRP A 245 9.59 5.68 -15.24
N PRO A 246 10.62 6.24 -14.62
CA PRO A 246 11.42 7.27 -15.24
C PRO A 246 12.15 6.67 -16.44
N HIS A 247 12.09 7.37 -17.56
CA HIS A 247 12.90 7.13 -18.74
C HIS A 247 13.76 8.37 -18.98
N VAL A 248 15.05 8.22 -18.70
CA VAL A 248 16.03 9.27 -18.92
C VAL A 248 16.45 9.26 -20.39
N TRP A 249 16.60 10.45 -20.99
CA TRP A 249 17.15 10.62 -22.33
C TRP A 249 18.17 11.76 -22.37
N GLY A 250 19.47 11.48 -22.31
CA GLY A 250 20.50 12.53 -22.45
C GLY A 250 21.61 12.40 -21.42
N VAL A 251 22.43 13.44 -21.34
CA VAL A 251 23.65 13.45 -20.50
C VAL A 251 23.34 13.83 -19.05
N ASP A 252 22.35 14.72 -18.83
CA ASP A 252 21.87 15.07 -17.48
C ASP A 252 20.58 14.30 -17.17
N PRO A 253 20.62 13.33 -16.23
CA PRO A 253 19.45 12.55 -15.89
C PRO A 253 18.36 13.31 -15.15
N ALA A 254 18.67 14.43 -14.48
CA ALA A 254 17.69 15.22 -13.73
C ALA A 254 16.87 16.15 -14.64
N GLU A 255 17.46 16.63 -15.73
CA GLU A 255 16.82 17.57 -16.67
C GLU A 255 16.08 16.87 -17.83
N HIS A 256 16.38 15.59 -18.08
CA HIS A 256 15.86 14.86 -19.24
C HIS A 256 15.04 13.62 -18.88
N VAL A 257 14.28 13.68 -17.78
CA VAL A 257 13.35 12.62 -17.41
C VAL A 257 12.03 12.78 -18.15
N THR A 258 11.68 11.77 -18.94
CA THR A 258 10.29 11.53 -19.34
C THR A 258 9.74 10.42 -18.47
N VAL A 259 8.54 10.55 -17.93
CA VAL A 259 7.91 9.45 -17.22
C VAL A 259 7.13 8.63 -18.23
N MET A 260 7.37 7.32 -18.29
CA MET A 260 6.50 6.43 -19.04
C MET A 260 5.34 6.02 -18.16
N GLN A 261 4.13 6.15 -18.66
CA GLN A 261 2.91 5.69 -18.00
C GLN A 261 2.35 4.48 -18.74
N SER A 262 2.08 3.41 -17.99
CA SER A 262 1.27 2.29 -18.44
C SER A 262 0.02 2.13 -17.60
N LEU A 263 -1.06 1.73 -18.24
CA LEU A 263 -2.18 1.08 -17.59
C LEU A 263 -1.95 -0.43 -17.64
N VAL A 264 -1.78 -1.05 -16.48
CA VAL A 264 -1.60 -2.50 -16.36
C VAL A 264 -2.92 -3.13 -15.94
N ALA A 265 -3.47 -3.99 -16.79
CA ALA A 265 -4.70 -4.73 -16.52
C ALA A 265 -4.52 -5.68 -15.33
N VAL A 266 -5.44 -5.66 -14.36
CA VAL A 266 -5.33 -6.53 -13.17
C VAL A 266 -5.67 -8.00 -13.44
N ALA A 267 -6.38 -8.27 -14.54
CA ALA A 267 -6.85 -9.59 -14.92
C ALA A 267 -6.87 -9.75 -16.45
N SER A 268 -6.87 -11.00 -16.92
CA SER A 268 -6.94 -11.30 -18.36
C SER A 268 -8.21 -10.77 -19.03
N ALA A 269 -9.35 -10.80 -18.32
CA ALA A 269 -10.63 -10.32 -18.83
C ALA A 269 -10.64 -8.82 -19.16
N VAL A 270 -9.79 -8.03 -18.52
CA VAL A 270 -9.72 -6.59 -18.71
C VAL A 270 -8.51 -6.16 -19.53
N ARG A 271 -7.86 -7.08 -20.26
CA ARG A 271 -6.67 -6.77 -21.08
C ARG A 271 -6.88 -5.64 -22.09
N GLY A 272 -8.11 -5.37 -22.51
CA GLY A 272 -8.45 -4.25 -23.38
C GLY A 272 -8.07 -2.88 -22.81
N VAL A 273 -7.95 -2.76 -21.48
CA VAL A 273 -7.57 -1.49 -20.82
C VAL A 273 -6.07 -1.21 -20.83
N LYS A 274 -5.24 -2.16 -21.30
CA LYS A 274 -3.79 -1.95 -21.38
C LYS A 274 -3.49 -0.82 -22.36
N ALA A 275 -2.67 0.13 -21.92
CA ALA A 275 -2.24 1.26 -22.72
C ALA A 275 -0.89 1.77 -22.21
N ASP A 276 -0.11 2.35 -23.10
CA ASP A 276 1.18 2.98 -22.79
C ASP A 276 1.17 4.40 -23.35
N GLY A 277 1.80 5.33 -22.65
CA GLY A 277 1.91 6.71 -23.06
C GLY A 277 3.02 7.44 -22.31
N MET A 278 3.51 8.52 -22.88
CA MET A 278 4.42 9.41 -22.15
C MET A 278 3.61 10.25 -21.16
N ALA A 279 4.24 10.57 -20.04
CA ALA A 279 3.77 11.49 -19.03
C ALA A 279 4.88 12.50 -18.72
N ARG A 280 4.49 13.70 -18.30
CA ARG A 280 5.44 14.73 -17.86
C ARG A 280 5.27 15.02 -16.39
N ILE A 281 6.40 15.39 -15.80
CA ILE A 281 6.48 15.91 -14.45
C ILE A 281 6.24 17.41 -14.51
N VAL A 282 5.26 17.87 -13.76
CA VAL A 282 5.00 19.29 -13.55
C VAL A 282 5.23 19.59 -12.08
N GLU A 283 6.17 20.47 -11.79
CA GLU A 283 6.33 21.02 -10.45
C GLU A 283 5.32 22.14 -10.27
N VAL A 284 4.62 22.12 -9.14
CA VAL A 284 3.61 23.13 -8.80
C VAL A 284 4.03 23.74 -7.48
N GLU A 285 4.51 24.99 -7.50
CA GLU A 285 4.84 25.79 -6.31
C GLU A 285 3.60 26.24 -5.50
N ARG A 286 2.53 25.45 -5.49
CA ARG A 286 1.35 25.68 -4.64
C ARG A 286 1.21 24.52 -3.67
N GLY A 287 0.94 24.84 -2.39
CA GLY A 287 0.69 23.82 -1.38
C GLY A 287 -0.38 22.84 -1.84
N HIS A 288 -0.12 21.53 -1.70
CA HIS A 288 -1.02 20.45 -2.09
C HIS A 288 -2.42 20.69 -1.52
N GLU A 289 -2.50 21.19 -0.29
CA GLU A 289 -3.78 21.47 0.35
C GLU A 289 -4.59 22.54 -0.37
N GLU A 290 -3.96 23.61 -0.87
CA GLU A 290 -4.65 24.69 -1.58
C GLU A 290 -5.10 24.22 -2.97
N TRP A 291 -4.25 23.48 -3.67
CA TRP A 291 -4.60 22.86 -4.95
C TRP A 291 -5.71 21.80 -4.79
N LEU A 292 -5.60 20.94 -3.77
CA LEU A 292 -6.62 19.97 -3.39
C LEU A 292 -7.90 20.68 -2.97
N HIS A 293 -7.83 21.78 -2.24
CA HIS A 293 -8.98 22.54 -1.78
C HIS A 293 -9.72 23.15 -2.97
N ASP A 294 -8.99 23.78 -3.89
CA ASP A 294 -9.55 24.36 -5.12
C ASP A 294 -10.19 23.30 -6.02
N ARG A 295 -9.55 22.12 -6.18
CA ARG A 295 -10.14 20.99 -6.90
C ARG A 295 -11.32 20.37 -6.13
N ARG A 296 -11.22 20.20 -4.81
CA ARG A 296 -12.31 19.67 -3.96
C ARG A 296 -13.52 20.60 -3.99
N ALA A 297 -13.32 21.91 -3.96
CA ALA A 297 -14.41 22.89 -4.03
C ALA A 297 -15.18 22.73 -5.34
N ARG A 298 -14.49 22.58 -6.47
CA ARG A 298 -15.13 22.35 -7.78
C ARG A 298 -15.97 21.08 -7.86
N HIS A 299 -15.62 20.02 -7.12
CA HIS A 299 -16.35 18.75 -7.13
C HIS A 299 -17.38 18.58 -5.99
N ARG A 300 -17.28 19.37 -4.91
CA ARG A 300 -18.20 19.26 -3.77
C ARG A 300 -19.60 19.76 -4.15
N ASP A 301 -19.67 20.75 -5.04
CA ASP A 301 -20.94 21.27 -5.56
C ASP A 301 -21.73 20.24 -6.41
N GLU A 302 -21.09 19.14 -6.83
CA GLU A 302 -21.72 18.10 -7.68
C GLU A 302 -22.12 16.83 -6.91
N THR A 303 -21.66 16.66 -5.66
CA THR A 303 -21.87 15.42 -4.87
C THR A 303 -22.71 15.59 -3.61
N GLU A 304 -23.15 16.82 -3.30
CA GLU A 304 -24.18 17.11 -2.29
C GLU A 304 -25.61 17.21 -2.87
N LEU A 305 -25.79 16.84 -4.14
CA LEU A 305 -27.08 16.56 -4.80
C LEU A 305 -27.28 15.04 -4.96
#